data_AF-A0A0R1KLZ1-F1
#
_entry.id   AF-A0A0R1KLZ1-F1
#
_cell.length_a   1.000
_cell.length_b   1.000
_cell.length_c   1.000
_cell.angle_alpha   90.00
_cell.angle_beta   90.00
_cell.angle_gamma   90.00
#
_symmetry.space_group_name_H-M   'P 1'
#
loop_
_entity.id
_entity.type
_entity.pdbx_description
1 polymer ?
#
loop_
_entity_poly.entity_id
_entity_poly.type
_entity_poly.pdbx_seq_one_letter_code
_entity_poly.pdbx_strand_id
1 'polypeptide(L)'
;MYFEEAQIVYDKAMSDYKKFQSSQEMMAAMELIRKRIHTKVQYPILNYKVDFLLPELKVALEIDGGLHKFQIVKDSAREIAIMNELNKEDTGWEVIRIPTNMMEKDIQKLVPAIKMLYKKRQETRRKNGGFLPTNWSRTNRDMQLEILKEVDKTTDSYKGLLTDEKNQQLH
;
A
#
# COMPACT_ATOMS: atom_id res chain seq x y z
N MET A 1 28.52 -2.04 -6.56
CA MET A 1 27.28 -1.31 -6.94
C MET A 1 26.00 -1.85 -6.31
N TYR A 2 25.46 -3.05 -6.62
CA TYR A 2 24.17 -3.50 -6.01
C TYR A 2 24.20 -3.67 -4.48
N PHE A 3 25.33 -4.08 -3.92
CA PHE A 3 25.49 -4.25 -2.46
C PHE A 3 25.50 -2.93 -1.69
N GLU A 4 26.02 -1.84 -2.28
CA GLU A 4 26.15 -0.54 -1.60
C GLU A 4 24.79 0.16 -1.47
N GLU A 5 23.96 0.09 -2.50
CA GLU A 5 22.62 0.69 -2.48
C GLU A 5 21.71 -0.01 -1.46
N ALA A 6 21.71 -1.36 -1.45
CA ALA A 6 20.97 -2.13 -0.47
C ALA A 6 21.48 -1.89 0.97
N GLN A 7 22.79 -1.73 1.14
CA GLN A 7 23.40 -1.44 2.45
C GLN A 7 23.03 -0.05 2.96
N ILE A 8 23.04 0.99 2.11
CA ILE A 8 22.62 2.35 2.51
C ILE A 8 21.14 2.38 2.91
N VAL A 9 20.30 1.64 2.19
CA VAL A 9 18.88 1.50 2.49
C VAL A 9 18.65 0.76 3.81
N TYR A 10 19.40 -0.32 4.02
CA TYR A 10 19.40 -1.07 5.27
C TYR A 10 19.88 -0.22 6.43
N ASP A 11 21.00 0.50 6.28
CA ASP A 11 21.58 1.36 7.30
C ASP A 11 20.64 2.52 7.65
N LYS A 12 19.94 3.08 6.66
CA LYS A 12 18.92 4.11 6.89
C LYS A 12 17.70 3.55 7.63
N ALA A 13 17.19 2.39 7.21
CA ALA A 13 16.10 1.71 7.89
C ALA A 13 16.47 1.29 9.32
N MET A 14 17.70 0.83 9.55
CA MET A 14 18.23 0.44 10.86
C MET A 14 18.61 1.62 11.74
N SER A 15 18.91 2.79 11.17
CA SER A 15 19.07 4.03 11.97
C SER A 15 17.74 4.58 12.46
N ASP A 16 16.65 4.33 11.71
CA ASP A 16 15.31 4.86 11.97
C ASP A 16 14.32 3.79 12.50
N TYR A 17 14.78 2.59 12.82
CA TYR A 17 13.92 1.44 13.17
C TYR A 17 12.94 1.72 14.32
N LYS A 18 13.34 2.59 15.27
CA LYS A 18 12.49 3.02 16.40
C LYS A 18 11.23 3.79 15.98
N LYS A 19 11.16 4.25 14.74
CA LYS A 19 9.98 4.92 14.19
C LYS A 19 8.88 3.90 13.86
N PHE A 20 9.22 2.69 13.45
CA PHE A 20 8.23 1.67 13.09
C PHE A 20 7.56 1.07 14.33
N GLN A 21 6.27 0.79 14.23
CA GLN A 21 5.49 0.20 15.33
C GLN A 21 5.36 -1.33 15.20
N SER A 22 5.81 -1.90 14.08
CA SER A 22 5.78 -3.34 13.80
C SER A 22 6.91 -3.79 12.85
N SER A 23 7.23 -5.10 12.86
CA SER A 23 8.16 -5.68 11.88
C SER A 23 7.58 -5.63 10.46
N GLN A 24 6.26 -5.73 10.32
CA GLN A 24 5.55 -5.60 9.05
C GLN A 24 5.71 -4.21 8.42
N GLU A 25 5.63 -3.13 9.21
CA GLU A 25 5.97 -1.79 8.72
C GLU A 25 7.43 -1.71 8.25
N MET A 26 8.37 -2.29 9.01
CA MET A 26 9.78 -2.28 8.61
C MET A 26 10.01 -3.04 7.29
N MET A 27 9.37 -4.19 7.10
CA MET A 27 9.39 -4.93 5.84
C MET A 27 8.80 -4.11 4.68
N ALA A 28 7.68 -3.43 4.91
CA ALA A 28 7.07 -2.55 3.91
C ALA A 28 8.02 -1.39 3.53
N ALA A 29 8.67 -0.77 4.51
CA ALA A 29 9.65 0.29 4.29
C ALA A 29 10.81 -0.21 3.41
N MET A 30 11.39 -1.37 3.75
CA MET A 30 12.47 -1.97 2.97
C MET A 30 12.06 -2.23 1.51
N GLU A 31 10.85 -2.75 1.28
CA GLU A 31 10.34 -3.01 -0.07
C GLU A 31 10.08 -1.73 -0.86
N LEU A 32 9.48 -0.71 -0.23
CA LEU A 32 9.24 0.60 -0.87
C LEU A 32 10.56 1.25 -1.29
N ILE A 33 11.58 1.21 -0.42
CA ILE A 33 12.89 1.77 -0.73
C ILE A 33 13.59 0.93 -1.81
N ARG A 34 13.52 -0.41 -1.75
CA ARG A 34 14.05 -1.31 -2.80
C ARG A 34 13.44 -1.00 -4.17
N LYS A 35 12.16 -0.60 -4.21
CA LYS A 35 11.46 -0.18 -5.43
C LYS A 35 11.66 1.30 -5.77
N ARG A 36 12.52 2.01 -5.05
CA ARG A 36 12.86 3.43 -5.23
C ARG A 36 11.62 4.34 -5.16
N ILE A 37 10.67 4.00 -4.31
CA ILE A 37 9.50 4.84 -4.02
C ILE A 37 9.84 5.78 -2.89
N HIS A 38 9.64 7.08 -3.09
CA HIS A 38 9.84 8.06 -2.03
C HIS A 38 8.79 7.92 -0.93
N THR A 39 9.27 7.80 0.31
CA THR A 39 8.45 7.47 1.48
C THR A 39 8.71 8.43 2.63
N LYS A 40 7.64 8.90 3.29
CA LYS A 40 7.72 9.51 4.63
C LYS A 40 7.06 8.57 5.64
N VAL A 41 7.84 8.08 6.59
CA VAL A 41 7.38 7.13 7.62
C VAL A 41 6.69 7.88 8.76
N GLN A 42 5.60 7.31 9.29
CA GLN A 42 4.91 7.77 10.49
C GLN A 42 4.51 9.25 10.39
N TYR A 43 3.95 9.60 9.23
CA TYR A 43 3.70 10.98 8.82
C TYR A 43 2.44 11.54 9.52
N PRO A 44 2.52 12.68 10.21
CA PRO A 44 1.36 13.30 10.84
C PRO A 44 0.45 13.98 9.81
N ILE A 45 -0.85 13.76 9.93
CA ILE A 45 -1.90 14.42 9.14
C ILE A 45 -3.03 14.78 10.13
N LEU A 46 -3.27 16.07 10.32
CA LEU A 46 -4.13 16.56 11.41
C LEU A 46 -3.67 16.01 12.77
N ASN A 47 -4.60 15.46 13.57
CA ASN A 47 -4.34 14.75 14.81
C ASN A 47 -4.08 13.24 14.62
N TYR A 48 -3.94 12.78 13.38
CA TYR A 48 -3.66 11.39 13.04
C TYR A 48 -2.21 11.22 12.57
N LYS A 49 -1.79 9.96 12.52
CA LYS A 49 -0.50 9.55 11.96
C LYS A 49 -0.75 8.37 11.04
N VAL A 50 -0.18 8.41 9.83
CA VAL A 50 -0.23 7.30 8.87
C VAL A 50 1.12 6.61 8.82
N ASP A 51 1.16 5.31 8.57
CA ASP A 51 2.41 4.54 8.59
C ASP A 51 3.38 5.03 7.52
N PHE A 52 2.85 5.33 6.32
CA PHE A 52 3.62 5.90 5.23
C PHE A 52 2.83 6.94 4.43
N LEU A 53 3.49 8.04 4.04
CA LEU A 53 3.05 8.91 2.96
C LEU A 53 3.90 8.64 1.72
N LEU A 54 3.25 8.41 0.58
CA LEU A 54 3.83 8.10 -0.72
C LEU A 54 3.47 9.19 -1.74
N PRO A 55 4.20 10.32 -1.79
CA PRO A 55 3.79 11.47 -2.60
C PRO A 55 3.65 11.19 -4.09
N GLU A 56 4.56 10.41 -4.67
CA GLU A 56 4.56 10.09 -6.10
C GLU A 56 3.36 9.24 -6.51
N LEU A 57 2.83 8.44 -5.60
CA LEU A 57 1.64 7.62 -5.82
C LEU A 57 0.35 8.32 -5.39
N LYS A 58 0.45 9.49 -4.73
CA LYS A 58 -0.65 10.15 -4.02
C LYS A 58 -1.38 9.21 -3.06
N VAL A 59 -0.60 8.48 -2.25
CA VAL A 59 -1.13 7.50 -1.31
C VAL A 59 -0.69 7.81 0.12
N ALA A 60 -1.65 7.78 1.04
CA ALA A 60 -1.38 7.54 2.47
C ALA A 60 -1.59 6.04 2.72
N LEU A 61 -0.52 5.33 3.06
CA LEU A 61 -0.52 3.87 3.22
C LEU A 61 -0.57 3.50 4.70
N GLU A 62 -1.45 2.55 5.05
CA GLU A 62 -1.50 1.91 6.36
C GLU A 62 -1.26 0.41 6.25
N ILE A 63 -0.47 -0.13 7.17
CA ILE A 63 -0.18 -1.54 7.34
C ILE A 63 -1.10 -2.08 8.43
N ASP A 64 -2.15 -2.79 8.03
CA ASP A 64 -3.25 -3.15 8.92
C ASP A 64 -3.11 -4.59 9.42
N GLY A 65 -2.94 -4.76 10.74
CA GLY A 65 -2.88 -6.06 11.41
C GLY A 65 -4.21 -6.83 11.43
N GLY A 66 -5.33 -6.19 11.10
CA GLY A 66 -6.63 -6.85 11.00
C GLY A 66 -7.81 -5.88 11.09
N LEU A 67 -8.73 -6.01 10.14
CA LEU A 67 -10.03 -5.33 10.15
C LEU A 67 -10.96 -5.93 11.23
N HIS A 68 -10.94 -5.40 12.45
CA HIS A 68 -11.97 -5.74 13.43
C HIS A 68 -13.32 -5.11 13.04
N LYS A 69 -14.39 -5.92 12.99
CA LYS A 69 -15.75 -5.50 12.57
C LYS A 69 -16.32 -4.28 13.31
N PHE A 70 -15.81 -3.95 14.51
CA PHE A 70 -16.27 -2.84 15.33
C PHE A 70 -15.57 -1.49 15.05
N GLN A 71 -14.53 -1.44 14.20
CA GLN A 71 -13.78 -0.21 13.90
C GLN A 71 -14.27 0.55 12.66
N ILE A 72 -15.22 -0.02 11.91
CA ILE A 72 -15.65 0.46 10.58
C ILE A 72 -16.07 1.95 10.56
N VAL A 73 -16.80 2.41 11.58
CA VAL A 73 -17.31 3.80 11.64
C VAL A 73 -16.24 4.80 12.09
N LYS A 74 -15.36 4.42 13.02
CA LYS A 74 -14.24 5.29 13.44
C LYS A 74 -13.18 5.38 12.33
N ASP A 75 -12.96 4.29 11.62
CA ASP A 75 -12.09 4.23 10.47
C ASP A 75 -12.59 5.08 9.31
N SER A 76 -13.91 5.09 9.05
CA SER A 76 -14.46 5.92 7.98
C SER A 76 -14.32 7.41 8.26
N ALA A 77 -14.55 7.87 9.50
CA ALA A 77 -14.37 9.28 9.86
C ALA A 77 -12.90 9.74 9.75
N ARG A 78 -11.97 8.90 10.22
CA ARG A 78 -10.52 9.14 10.11
C ARG A 78 -10.08 9.20 8.65
N GLU A 79 -10.50 8.23 7.84
CA GLU A 79 -10.17 8.18 6.41
C GLU A 79 -10.70 9.43 5.70
N ILE A 80 -11.96 9.83 5.95
CA ILE A 80 -12.54 11.05 5.38
C ILE A 80 -11.74 12.30 5.78
N ALA A 81 -11.36 12.44 7.05
CA ALA A 81 -10.59 13.59 7.51
C ALA A 81 -9.21 13.68 6.85
N ILE A 82 -8.47 12.57 6.81
CA ILE A 82 -7.16 12.49 6.15
C ILE A 82 -7.31 12.80 4.66
N MET A 83 -8.31 12.23 4.00
CA MET A 83 -8.58 12.44 2.58
C MET A 83 -8.91 13.90 2.27
N ASN A 84 -9.76 14.53 3.06
CA ASN A 84 -10.11 15.94 2.88
C ASN A 84 -8.90 16.85 3.05
N GLU A 85 -8.04 16.58 4.04
CA GLU A 85 -6.83 17.35 4.27
C GLU A 85 -5.83 17.20 3.10
N LEU A 86 -5.52 15.97 2.70
CA LEU A 86 -4.58 15.71 1.61
C LEU A 86 -5.07 16.26 0.27
N ASN A 87 -6.38 16.23 0.01
CA ASN A 87 -6.96 16.68 -1.25
C ASN A 87 -7.32 18.18 -1.29
N LYS A 88 -7.01 18.95 -0.24
CA LYS A 88 -7.37 20.37 -0.15
C LYS A 88 -6.65 21.23 -1.18
N GLU A 89 -5.36 20.96 -1.40
CA GLU A 89 -4.48 21.74 -2.28
C GLU A 89 -3.98 20.95 -3.49
N ASP A 90 -3.85 19.61 -3.36
CA ASP A 90 -3.44 18.72 -4.44
C ASP A 90 -4.42 17.54 -4.53
N THR A 91 -5.09 17.35 -5.66
CA THR A 91 -6.18 16.37 -5.77
C THR A 91 -5.71 14.99 -6.22
N GLY A 92 -6.51 13.96 -5.91
CA GLY A 92 -6.29 12.58 -6.32
C GLY A 92 -5.52 11.72 -5.31
N TRP A 93 -5.46 12.15 -4.05
CA TRP A 93 -4.92 11.32 -2.97
C TRP A 93 -5.90 10.23 -2.56
N GLU A 94 -5.38 9.09 -2.12
CA GLU A 94 -6.14 7.98 -1.53
C GLU A 94 -5.48 7.45 -0.26
N VAL A 95 -6.30 7.00 0.71
CA VAL A 95 -5.82 6.18 1.83
C VAL A 95 -5.90 4.71 1.43
N ILE A 96 -4.76 4.01 1.39
CA ILE A 96 -4.70 2.59 1.03
C ILE A 96 -4.29 1.79 2.26
N ARG A 97 -5.07 0.76 2.60
CA ARG A 97 -4.73 -0.19 3.67
C ARG A 97 -4.30 -1.52 3.08
N ILE A 98 -3.15 -2.02 3.51
CA ILE A 98 -2.63 -3.33 3.13
C ILE A 98 -2.59 -4.22 4.37
N PRO A 99 -3.27 -5.38 4.36
CA PRO A 99 -3.28 -6.26 5.51
C PRO A 99 -1.93 -6.97 5.69
N THR A 100 -1.49 -7.14 6.93
CA THR A 100 -0.19 -7.75 7.28
C THR A 100 -0.02 -9.15 6.71
N ASN A 101 -1.09 -9.95 6.72
CA ASN A 101 -1.09 -11.32 6.20
C ASN A 101 -0.74 -11.43 4.70
N MET A 102 -0.92 -10.37 3.92
CA MET A 102 -0.52 -10.32 2.52
C MET A 102 1.00 -10.18 2.41
N MET A 103 1.59 -9.33 3.25
CA MET A 103 3.02 -9.04 3.23
C MET A 103 3.85 -10.23 3.70
N GLU A 104 3.33 -10.99 4.66
CA GLU A 104 3.95 -12.22 5.16
C GLU A 104 4.02 -13.32 4.09
N LYS A 105 3.06 -13.34 3.15
CA LYS A 105 3.04 -14.32 2.05
C LYS A 105 4.00 -13.96 0.93
N ASP A 106 3.98 -12.70 0.47
CA ASP A 106 4.87 -12.22 -0.58
C ASP A 106 4.98 -10.69 -0.54
N ILE A 107 6.02 -10.19 0.12
CA ILE A 107 6.28 -8.75 0.26
C ILE A 107 6.43 -8.04 -1.09
N GLN A 108 6.86 -8.73 -2.15
CA GLN A 108 7.05 -8.11 -3.48
C GLN A 108 5.72 -7.68 -4.11
N LYS A 109 4.59 -8.21 -3.62
CA LYS A 109 3.24 -7.84 -4.05
C LYS A 109 2.77 -6.51 -3.46
N LEU A 110 3.47 -5.93 -2.49
CA LEU A 110 3.09 -4.69 -1.82
C LEU A 110 2.83 -3.53 -2.81
N VAL A 111 3.84 -3.20 -3.63
CA VAL A 111 3.74 -2.08 -4.58
C VAL A 111 2.69 -2.33 -5.69
N PRO A 112 2.64 -3.51 -6.33
CA PRO A 112 1.54 -3.85 -7.23
C PRO A 112 0.15 -3.68 -6.61
N ALA A 113 -0.05 -4.16 -5.38
CA ALA A 113 -1.34 -4.05 -4.69
C ALA A 113 -1.72 -2.60 -4.40
N ILE A 114 -0.77 -1.77 -3.94
CA ILE A 114 -0.99 -0.32 -3.74
C ILE A 114 -1.50 0.34 -5.02
N LYS A 115 -0.82 0.08 -6.15
CA LYS A 115 -1.18 0.66 -7.46
C LYS A 115 -2.54 0.18 -7.95
N MET A 116 -2.86 -1.11 -7.79
CA MET A 116 -4.15 -1.66 -8.21
C MET A 116 -5.31 -1.11 -7.36
N LEU A 117 -5.14 -1.06 -6.03
CA LEU A 117 -6.14 -0.49 -5.13
C LEU A 117 -6.37 1.00 -5.42
N TYR A 118 -5.29 1.76 -5.60
CA TYR A 118 -5.37 3.17 -5.99
C TYR A 118 -6.17 3.36 -7.29
N LYS A 119 -5.81 2.62 -8.35
CA LYS A 119 -6.49 2.69 -9.64
C LYS A 119 -7.98 2.40 -9.51
N LYS A 120 -8.35 1.34 -8.79
CA LYS A 120 -9.75 0.96 -8.60
C LYS A 120 -10.54 2.03 -7.85
N ARG A 121 -9.97 2.62 -6.80
CA ARG A 121 -10.63 3.71 -6.05
C ARG A 121 -10.88 4.92 -6.93
N GLN A 122 -9.89 5.32 -7.71
CA GLN A 122 -10.02 6.42 -8.66
C GLN A 122 -11.09 6.13 -9.72
N GLU A 123 -11.15 4.90 -10.25
CA GLU A 123 -12.24 4.48 -11.15
C GLU A 123 -13.61 4.55 -10.48
N THR A 124 -13.73 4.12 -9.23
CA THR A 124 -15.00 4.20 -8.49
C THR A 124 -15.41 5.65 -8.26
N ARG A 125 -14.50 6.55 -7.89
CA ARG A 125 -14.81 7.98 -7.75
C ARG A 125 -15.27 8.58 -9.07
N ARG A 126 -14.58 8.30 -10.18
CA ARG A 126 -14.96 8.80 -11.50
C ARG A 126 -16.37 8.36 -11.89
N LYS A 127 -16.76 7.12 -11.57
CA LYS A 127 -18.12 6.60 -11.82
C LYS A 127 -19.20 7.25 -10.95
N ASN A 128 -18.83 7.80 -9.79
CA ASN A 128 -19.74 8.39 -8.80
C ASN A 128 -19.57 9.92 -8.68
N GLY A 129 -19.10 10.59 -9.74
CA GLY A 129 -18.98 12.06 -9.76
C GLY A 129 -17.98 12.63 -8.74
N GLY A 130 -16.93 11.88 -8.41
CA GLY A 130 -15.90 12.26 -7.44
C GLY A 130 -16.16 11.76 -6.01
N PHE A 131 -17.39 11.30 -5.72
CA PHE A 131 -17.77 10.81 -4.40
C PHE A 131 -17.54 9.31 -4.24
N LEU A 132 -17.40 8.87 -3.00
CA LEU A 132 -17.47 7.46 -2.65
C LEU A 132 -18.93 7.09 -2.32
N PRO A 133 -19.43 5.91 -2.72
CA PRO A 133 -20.80 5.47 -2.42
C PRO A 133 -21.12 5.45 -0.92
N THR A 134 -22.38 5.64 -0.53
CA THR A 134 -22.80 5.66 0.89
C THR A 134 -22.49 4.35 1.64
N ASN A 135 -22.43 3.21 0.93
CA ASN A 135 -22.05 1.89 1.48
C ASN A 135 -20.55 1.58 1.35
N TRP A 136 -19.72 2.60 1.10
CA TRP A 136 -18.32 2.43 0.74
C TRP A 136 -17.52 1.61 1.74
N SER A 137 -17.77 1.72 3.05
CA SER A 137 -17.00 0.96 4.04
C SER A 137 -17.08 -0.56 3.85
N ARG A 138 -18.26 -1.09 3.51
CA ARG A 138 -18.47 -2.51 3.22
C ARG A 138 -17.96 -2.89 1.83
N THR A 139 -18.26 -2.07 0.82
CA THR A 139 -17.84 -2.28 -0.56
C THR A 139 -16.31 -2.19 -0.75
N ASN A 140 -15.65 -1.28 -0.03
CA ASN A 140 -14.19 -1.10 -0.02
C ASN A 140 -13.49 -2.32 0.56
N ARG A 141 -14.03 -2.91 1.64
CA ARG A 141 -13.50 -4.13 2.21
C ARG A 141 -13.57 -5.30 1.22
N ASP A 142 -14.73 -5.50 0.60
CA ASP A 142 -14.93 -6.61 -0.33
C ASP A 142 -14.09 -6.41 -1.61
N MET A 143 -13.99 -5.16 -2.09
CA MET A 143 -13.11 -4.76 -3.19
C MET A 143 -11.62 -4.97 -2.87
N GLN A 144 -11.17 -4.62 -1.66
CA GLN A 144 -9.81 -4.90 -1.21
C GLN A 144 -9.53 -6.40 -1.25
N LEU A 145 -10.43 -7.21 -0.69
CA LEU A 145 -10.27 -8.67 -0.70
C LEU A 145 -10.25 -9.27 -2.12
N GLU A 146 -11.04 -8.71 -3.05
CA GLU A 146 -11.05 -9.14 -4.45
C GLU A 146 -9.74 -8.80 -5.17
N ILE A 147 -9.27 -7.56 -5.04
CA ILE A 147 -8.03 -7.09 -5.65
C ILE A 147 -6.83 -7.88 -5.12
N LEU A 148 -6.81 -8.16 -3.82
CA LEU A 148 -5.76 -8.99 -3.22
C LEU A 148 -5.70 -10.39 -3.86
N LYS A 149 -6.85 -10.99 -4.17
CA LYS A 149 -6.91 -12.28 -4.90
C LYS A 149 -6.43 -12.15 -6.35
N GLU A 150 -6.70 -11.02 -7.01
CA GLU A 150 -6.22 -10.78 -8.38
C GLU A 150 -4.70 -10.58 -8.44
N VAL A 151 -4.13 -9.85 -7.48
CA VAL A 151 -2.68 -9.69 -7.34
C VAL A 151 -2.01 -11.06 -7.15
N ASP A 152 -2.61 -11.95 -6.36
CA ASP A 152 -2.13 -13.32 -6.20
C ASP A 152 -2.10 -14.08 -7.53
N LYS A 153 -3.22 -14.09 -8.28
CA LYS A 153 -3.34 -14.79 -9.57
C LYS A 153 -2.39 -14.27 -10.64
N THR A 154 -2.28 -12.95 -10.77
CA THR A 154 -1.45 -12.31 -11.81
C THR A 154 0.03 -12.56 -11.54
N THR A 155 0.47 -12.52 -10.29
CA THR A 155 1.88 -12.75 -9.93
C THR A 155 2.31 -14.21 -10.18
N ASP A 156 1.42 -15.18 -9.95
CA ASP A 156 1.70 -16.59 -10.23
C ASP A 156 1.84 -16.86 -11.74
N SER A 157 1.05 -16.17 -12.56
CA SER A 157 1.18 -16.21 -14.03
C SER A 157 2.53 -15.65 -14.51
N TYR A 158 3.00 -14.53 -13.95
CA TYR A 158 4.32 -13.96 -14.32
C TYR A 158 5.49 -14.82 -13.84
N LYS A 159 5.37 -15.48 -12.66
CA LYS A 159 6.40 -16.43 -12.19
C LYS A 159 6.52 -17.65 -13.12
N GLY A 160 5.40 -18.17 -13.63
CA GLY A 160 5.39 -19.26 -14.62
C GLY A 160 6.08 -18.87 -15.93
N LEU A 161 5.80 -17.67 -16.46
CA LEU A 161 6.43 -17.16 -17.68
C LEU A 161 7.95 -16.94 -17.50
N LEU A 162 8.40 -16.43 -16.35
CA LEU A 162 9.82 -16.23 -16.05
C LEU A 162 10.59 -17.56 -15.86
N THR A 163 9.94 -18.62 -15.38
CA THR A 163 10.55 -19.96 -15.35
C THR A 163 10.67 -20.57 -16.74
N ASP A 164 9.69 -20.34 -17.61
CA ASP A 164 9.70 -20.84 -18.99
C ASP A 164 10.76 -20.13 -19.85
N GLU A 165 10.90 -18.81 -19.70
CA GLU A 165 11.96 -18.04 -20.38
C GLU A 165 13.37 -18.42 -19.93
N LYS A 166 13.57 -18.72 -18.63
CA LYS A 166 14.86 -19.21 -18.12
C LYS A 166 15.22 -20.61 -18.61
N ASN A 167 14.23 -21.48 -18.79
CA ASN A 167 14.44 -22.83 -19.32
C ASN A 167 14.71 -22.82 -20.84
N GLN A 168 14.21 -21.82 -21.58
CA GLN A 168 14.52 -21.64 -23.01
C GLN A 168 15.91 -21.04 -23.28
N GLN A 169 16.57 -20.44 -22.28
CA GLN A 169 17.93 -19.90 -22.41
C GLN A 169 19.04 -20.89 -21.99
N LEU A 170 18.65 -22.09 -21.52
CA LEU A 170 19.56 -23.16 -21.08
C LEU A 170 19.64 -24.33 -22.07
N HIS A 171 19.05 -24.16 -23.27
CA HIS A 171 19.16 -25.06 -24.42
C HIS A 171 19.76 -24.32 -25.61
#